data_AF-A0AA35X0Y4-F1
#
_entry.id   AF-A0AA35X0Y4-F1
#
_cell.length_a   1.000
_cell.length_b   1.000
_cell.length_c   1.000
_cell.angle_alpha   90.00
_cell.angle_beta   90.00
_cell.angle_gamma   90.00
#
_symmetry.space_group_name_H-M   'P 1'
#
loop_
_entity.id
_entity.type
_entity.pdbx_description
1 polymer ?
#
loop_
_entity_poly.entity_id
_entity_poly.type
_entity_poly.pdbx_seq_one_letter_code
_entity_poly.pdbx_strand_id
1 'polypeptide(L)'
;MNTLLGELATLNDVQYQRYRVAFKFRKLQKNLFLEYGTVVMLSEVLHLTGLQSLHHGDVVPLSQLSSALTELYGAIRTARPVLKPGQLQNAQDCAFNWFQMAYRT
;
A
#
# COMPACT_ATOMS: atom_id res chain seq x y z
N MET A 1 10.32 16.43 12.01
CA MET A 1 10.09 15.30 11.08
C MET A 1 8.59 15.04 11.09
N ASN A 2 7.88 15.33 10.01
CA ASN A 2 6.42 15.11 9.98
C ASN A 2 6.17 13.62 9.73
N THR A 3 5.43 12.99 10.62
CA THR A 3 4.95 11.61 10.42
C THR A 3 3.85 11.62 9.36
N LEU A 4 3.65 10.51 8.65
CA LEU A 4 2.54 10.36 7.70
C LEU A 4 1.19 10.75 8.34
N LEU A 5 0.94 10.34 9.58
CA LEU A 5 -0.27 10.72 10.32
C LEU A 5 -0.37 12.23 10.57
N GLY A 6 0.76 12.90 10.86
CA GLY A 6 0.82 14.35 10.96
C GLY A 6 0.50 15.05 9.64
N GLU A 7 1.03 14.54 8.51
CA GLU A 7 0.70 15.06 7.19
C GLU A 7 -0.75 14.82 6.78
N LEU A 8 -1.38 13.73 7.24
CA LEU A 8 -2.80 13.48 7.01
C LEU A 8 -3.68 14.40 7.86
N ALA A 9 -3.22 14.79 9.06
CA ALA A 9 -3.96 15.69 9.94
C ALA A 9 -4.08 17.11 9.36
N THR A 10 -3.14 17.54 8.52
CA THR A 10 -3.22 18.86 7.86
C THR A 10 -4.37 18.96 6.86
N LEU A 11 -4.98 17.84 6.46
CA LEU A 11 -6.14 17.80 5.57
C LEU A 11 -7.48 17.87 6.32
N ASN A 12 -7.48 18.06 7.65
CA ASN A 12 -8.70 18.08 8.45
C ASN A 12 -9.58 19.31 8.18
N ASP A 13 -8.97 20.40 7.71
CA ASP A 13 -9.60 21.67 7.32
C ASP A 13 -10.45 21.57 6.04
N VAL A 14 -10.26 20.53 5.23
CA VAL A 14 -11.08 20.29 4.03
C VAL A 14 -12.54 20.10 4.43
N GLN A 15 -13.38 21.07 4.02
CA GLN A 15 -14.79 21.19 4.41
C GLN A 15 -15.62 19.96 4.04
N TYR A 16 -15.44 19.44 2.82
CA TYR A 16 -16.21 18.32 2.32
C TYR A 16 -15.57 16.99 2.74
N GLN A 17 -16.27 16.22 3.58
CA GLN A 17 -15.77 14.96 4.13
C GLN A 17 -15.29 13.97 3.06
N ARG A 18 -16.04 13.80 1.96
CA ARG A 18 -15.66 12.88 0.87
C ARG A 18 -14.33 13.27 0.23
N TYR A 19 -14.13 14.57 -0.03
CA TYR A 19 -12.88 15.08 -0.59
C TYR A 19 -11.74 15.00 0.41
N ARG A 20 -11.98 15.31 1.69
CA ARG A 20 -11.01 15.14 2.77
C ARG A 20 -10.48 13.71 2.82
N VAL A 21 -11.37 12.73 2.80
CA VAL A 21 -11.02 11.31 2.81
C VAL A 21 -10.25 10.93 1.54
N ALA A 22 -10.72 11.36 0.36
CA ALA A 22 -10.04 11.11 -0.90
C ALA A 22 -8.61 11.70 -0.92
N PHE A 23 -8.41 12.91 -0.42
CA PHE A 23 -7.08 13.53 -0.32
C PHE A 23 -6.17 12.79 0.66
N LYS A 24 -6.70 12.33 1.80
CA LYS A 24 -5.95 11.49 2.73
C LYS A 24 -5.51 10.18 2.08
N PHE A 25 -6.41 9.49 1.37
CA PHE A 25 -6.06 8.28 0.62
C PHE A 25 -5.05 8.56 -0.50
N ARG A 26 -5.19 9.66 -1.23
CA ARG A 26 -4.24 10.02 -2.28
C ARG A 26 -2.85 10.31 -1.72
N LYS A 27 -2.77 10.98 -0.57
CA LYS A 27 -1.51 11.26 0.13
C LYS A 27 -0.87 9.96 0.65
N LEU A 28 -1.69 9.07 1.20
CA LEU A 28 -1.26 7.73 1.64
C LEU A 28 -0.72 6.92 0.47
N GLN A 29 -1.47 6.82 -0.63
CA GLN A 29 -1.09 6.10 -1.84
C GLN A 29 0.30 6.53 -2.32
N LYS A 30 0.54 7.85 -2.42
CA LYS A 30 1.82 8.43 -2.83
C LYS A 30 2.98 8.12 -1.88
N ASN A 31 2.75 8.22 -0.57
CA ASN A 31 3.79 7.90 0.41
C ASN A 31 4.16 6.42 0.40
N LEU A 32 3.20 5.56 0.07
CA LEU A 32 3.40 4.13 -0.05
C LEU A 32 3.86 3.71 -1.47
N PHE A 33 4.01 4.62 -2.42
CA PHE A 33 4.32 4.31 -3.84
C PHE A 33 3.29 3.40 -4.54
N LEU A 34 2.07 3.27 -3.99
CA LEU A 34 1.02 2.40 -4.53
C LEU A 34 0.42 2.94 -5.83
N GLU A 35 0.66 4.21 -6.18
CA GLU A 35 0.28 4.79 -7.47
C GLU A 35 1.07 4.22 -8.65
N TYR A 36 2.19 3.55 -8.39
CA TYR A 36 2.98 2.86 -9.40
C TYR A 36 2.59 1.39 -9.57
N GLY A 37 1.78 0.84 -8.66
CA GLY A 37 1.21 -0.49 -8.77
C GLY A 37 0.09 -0.49 -9.82
N THR A 38 0.32 -1.15 -10.96
CA THR A 38 -0.73 -1.34 -11.96
C THR A 38 -1.61 -2.53 -11.61
N VAL A 39 -2.82 -2.59 -12.15
CA VAL A 39 -3.72 -3.74 -11.98
C VAL A 39 -3.09 -5.03 -12.51
N VAL A 40 -2.33 -4.94 -13.62
CA VAL A 40 -1.61 -6.08 -14.20
C VAL A 40 -0.56 -6.62 -13.22
N MET A 41 0.29 -5.74 -12.67
CA MET A 41 1.26 -6.13 -11.64
C MET A 41 0.59 -6.77 -10.43
N LEU A 42 -0.53 -6.20 -9.97
CA LEU A 42 -1.27 -6.75 -8.84
C LEU A 42 -1.78 -8.16 -9.15
N SER A 43 -2.33 -8.38 -10.35
CA SER A 43 -2.82 -9.69 -10.77
C SER A 43 -1.70 -10.73 -10.80
N GLU A 44 -0.53 -10.36 -11.31
CA GLU A 44 0.66 -11.23 -11.34
C GLU A 44 1.14 -11.55 -9.92
N VAL A 45 1.23 -10.54 -9.05
CA VAL A 45 1.61 -10.73 -7.64
C VAL A 45 0.63 -11.66 -6.91
N LEU A 46 -0.68 -11.48 -7.09
CA LEU A 46 -1.69 -12.34 -6.47
C LEU A 46 -1.59 -13.78 -6.98
N HIS A 47 -1.26 -13.96 -8.25
CA HIS A 47 -1.00 -15.29 -8.83
C HIS A 47 0.26 -15.93 -8.21
N LEU A 48 1.38 -15.22 -8.21
CA LEU A 48 2.68 -15.69 -7.70
C LEU A 48 2.64 -16.03 -6.20
N THR A 49 1.84 -15.30 -5.43
CA THR A 49 1.71 -15.50 -3.99
C THR A 49 0.59 -16.45 -3.59
N GLY A 50 -0.14 -17.02 -4.56
CA GLY A 50 -1.25 -17.94 -4.30
C GLY A 50 -2.49 -17.27 -3.67
N LEU A 51 -2.56 -15.93 -3.67
CA LEU A 51 -3.71 -15.18 -3.17
C LEU A 51 -4.86 -15.15 -4.17
N GLN A 52 -4.61 -15.40 -5.46
CA GLN A 52 -5.65 -15.41 -6.49
C GLN A 52 -6.69 -16.52 -6.28
N SER A 53 -6.31 -17.64 -5.69
CA SER A 53 -7.20 -18.78 -5.45
C SER A 53 -8.08 -18.63 -4.21
N LEU A 54 -7.86 -17.60 -3.40
CA LEU A 54 -8.64 -17.37 -2.19
C LEU A 54 -10.04 -16.89 -2.53
N HIS A 55 -11.04 -17.43 -1.83
CA HIS A 55 -12.40 -16.95 -1.90
C HIS A 55 -12.59 -15.71 -1.04
N HIS A 56 -13.64 -14.95 -1.33
CA HIS A 56 -13.97 -13.79 -0.53
C HIS A 56 -14.33 -14.20 0.91
N GLY A 57 -13.62 -13.66 1.89
CA GLY A 57 -13.77 -14.01 3.31
C GLY A 57 -12.72 -14.97 3.86
N ASP A 58 -11.89 -15.56 3.00
CA ASP A 58 -10.76 -16.39 3.44
C ASP A 58 -9.73 -15.55 4.20
N VAL A 59 -9.18 -16.13 5.27
CA VAL A 59 -8.15 -15.47 6.08
C VAL A 59 -6.83 -15.49 5.33
N VAL A 60 -6.28 -14.31 5.06
CA VAL A 60 -4.93 -14.16 4.51
C VAL A 60 -3.90 -14.17 5.66
N PRO A 61 -3.00 -15.16 5.72
CA PRO A 61 -1.92 -15.18 6.71
C PRO A 61 -0.99 -13.98 6.55
N LEU A 62 -0.46 -13.47 7.67
CA LEU A 62 0.47 -12.34 7.66
C LEU A 62 1.74 -12.60 6.84
N SER A 63 2.23 -13.85 6.83
CA SER A 63 3.34 -14.26 5.99
C SER A 63 3.02 -14.09 4.50
N GLN A 64 1.83 -14.49 4.07
CA GLN A 64 1.40 -14.39 2.68
C GLN A 64 1.16 -12.94 2.25
N LEU A 65 0.61 -12.10 3.12
CA LEU A 65 0.52 -10.65 2.91
C LEU A 65 1.92 -10.02 2.77
N SER A 66 2.87 -10.41 3.62
CA SER A 66 4.26 -9.94 3.55
C SER A 66 4.93 -10.35 2.24
N SER A 67 4.73 -11.60 1.79
CA SER A 67 5.20 -12.09 0.49
C SER A 67 4.59 -11.29 -0.66
N ALA A 68 3.28 -11.06 -0.66
CA ALA A 68 2.62 -10.29 -1.72
C ALA A 68 3.12 -8.84 -1.79
N LEU A 69 3.34 -8.19 -0.65
CA LEU A 69 3.95 -6.86 -0.65
C LEU A 69 5.41 -6.90 -1.12
N THR A 70 6.19 -7.90 -0.74
CA THR A 70 7.57 -8.05 -1.22
C THR A 70 7.62 -8.16 -2.74
N GLU A 71 6.77 -8.99 -3.33
CA GLU A 71 6.67 -9.14 -4.78
C GLU A 71 6.18 -7.86 -5.46
N LEU A 72 5.16 -7.20 -4.89
CA LEU A 72 4.63 -5.94 -5.43
C LEU A 72 5.69 -4.83 -5.45
N TYR A 73 6.39 -4.62 -4.34
CA TYR A 73 7.44 -3.61 -4.28
C TYR A 73 8.67 -3.99 -5.10
N GLY A 74 8.94 -5.29 -5.30
CA GLY A 74 9.91 -5.80 -6.26
C GLY A 74 9.55 -5.44 -7.71
N ALA A 75 8.28 -5.63 -8.09
CA ALA A 75 7.76 -5.25 -9.40
C ALA A 75 7.80 -3.72 -9.62
N ILE A 76 7.37 -2.94 -8.62
CA ILE A 76 7.45 -1.46 -8.65
C ILE A 76 8.90 -0.99 -8.81
N ARG A 77 9.85 -1.57 -8.05
CA ARG A 77 11.28 -1.25 -8.17
C ARG A 77 11.79 -1.47 -9.59
N THR A 78 11.39 -2.58 -10.20
CA THR A 78 11.80 -2.95 -11.56
C THR A 78 11.20 -1.97 -12.59
N ALA A 79 9.93 -1.60 -12.44
CA ALA A 79 9.25 -0.67 -13.33
C ALA A 79 9.64 0.80 -13.12
N ARG A 80 10.19 1.14 -11.95
CA ARG A 80 10.64 2.48 -11.57
C ARG A 80 12.01 2.45 -10.88
N PRO A 81 13.11 2.22 -11.64
CA PRO A 81 14.46 2.13 -11.08
C PRO A 81 14.97 3.42 -10.44
N VAL A 82 14.33 4.56 -10.72
CA VAL A 82 14.63 5.88 -10.14
C VAL A 82 14.32 5.93 -8.63
N LEU A 83 13.42 5.08 -8.15
CA LEU A 83 13.07 5.01 -6.74
C LEU A 83 14.19 4.35 -5.94
N LYS A 84 14.64 5.00 -4.85
CA LYS A 84 15.73 4.47 -4.03
C LYS A 84 15.28 3.22 -3.28
N PRO A 85 16.08 2.14 -3.21
CA PRO A 85 15.72 0.92 -2.50
C PRO A 85 15.27 1.15 -1.05
N GLY A 86 15.96 2.01 -0.30
CA GLY A 86 15.58 2.32 1.08
C GLY A 86 14.22 3.02 1.23
N GLN A 87 13.80 3.81 0.24
CA GLN A 87 12.48 4.43 0.24
C GLN A 87 11.38 3.39 0.00
N LEU A 88 11.61 2.46 -0.92
CA LEU A 88 10.67 1.37 -1.21
C LEU A 88 10.54 0.40 -0.03
N GLN A 89 11.64 0.06 0.65
CA GLN A 89 11.59 -0.78 1.85
C GLN A 89 10.73 -0.15 2.95
N ASN A 90 10.99 1.12 3.26
CA ASN A 90 10.20 1.84 4.27
C ASN A 90 8.71 1.92 3.88
N ALA A 91 8.42 2.14 2.60
CA ALA A 91 7.06 2.17 2.10
C ALA A 91 6.38 0.79 2.19
N GLN A 92 7.09 -0.29 1.89
CA GLN A 92 6.61 -1.66 2.04
C GLN A 92 6.23 -1.95 3.51
N ASP A 93 7.11 -1.62 4.45
CA ASP A 93 6.85 -1.83 5.89
C ASP A 93 5.67 -0.98 6.37
N CYS A 94 5.58 0.28 5.92
CA CYS A 94 4.42 1.14 6.19
C CYS A 94 3.13 0.61 5.56
N ALA A 95 3.17 0.05 4.36
CA ALA A 95 2.01 -0.53 3.70
C ALA A 95 1.52 -1.78 4.44
N PHE A 96 2.43 -2.65 4.88
CA PHE A 96 2.10 -3.81 5.71
C PHE A 96 1.38 -3.38 7.00
N ASN A 97 1.93 -2.39 7.70
CA ASN A 97 1.29 -1.82 8.89
C ASN A 97 -0.08 -1.22 8.58
N TRP A 98 -0.23 -0.51 7.47
CA TRP A 98 -1.52 0.07 7.07
C TRP A 98 -2.57 -1.02 6.80
N PHE A 99 -2.23 -2.08 6.07
CA PHE A 99 -3.13 -3.23 5.85
C PHE A 99 -3.53 -3.87 7.18
N GLN A 100 -2.58 -4.11 8.09
CA GLN A 100 -2.92 -4.65 9.40
C GLN A 100 -3.86 -3.74 10.20
N MET A 101 -3.66 -2.42 10.17
CA MET A 101 -4.54 -1.50 10.88
C MET A 101 -5.93 -1.39 10.24
N ALA A 102 -6.01 -1.41 8.91
CA ALA A 102 -7.26 -1.27 8.17
C ALA A 102 -8.19 -2.48 8.29
N TYR A 103 -7.63 -3.68 8.46
CA TYR A 103 -8.37 -4.95 8.53
C TYR A 103 -8.40 -5.59 9.92
N ARG A 104 -7.92 -4.89 10.96
CA ARG A 104 -8.03 -5.30 12.38
C ARG A 104 -9.39 -4.97 13.03
N THR A 105 -10.26 -4.28 12.30
CA THR A 105 -11.64 -3.93 12.70
C THR A 105 -12.64 -4.88 12.08
#